data_AF-A0A6M1T853-F1
#
_entry.id   AF-A0A6M1T853-F1
#
_cell.length_a   1.000
_cell.length_b   1.000
_cell.length_c   1.000
_cell.angle_alpha   90.00
_cell.angle_beta   90.00
_cell.angle_gamma   90.00
#
_symmetry.space_group_name_H-M   'P 1'
#
loop_
_entity.id
_entity.type
_entity.pdbx_description
1 polymer ?
#
loop_
_entity_poly.entity_id
_entity_poly.type
_entity_poly.pdbx_seq_one_letter_code
_entity_poly.pdbx_strand_id
1 'polypeptide(L)'
;MKNIFLSHSSSDKSFARRLGNVLRGKNFKVWIDEAEIKVGDSLIEKISEGIDSTDYLVVVLSKESCKSEWVKREVNIALTQEINQKKVKVLPCVIEECNIPPFLLDKKYADFKTNFVDGRSELLESLGVSLGDPTQIFLNQHIFYDLKNLNNGFDVNAIQYFNHEDFEIILSRIQQFGLGIYGIEPWQNGEFVGVKVHEDYYGDPFDPDWYWTAFEEFCEEGVKSHFSASYAIPEKVLINFIKEYNPSNF
;
A
#
# COMPACT_ATOMS: atom_id res chain seq x y z
N MET A 1 4.51 -9.44 16.20
CA MET A 1 4.40 -7.98 15.97
C MET A 1 5.81 -7.43 15.96
N LYS A 2 6.20 -6.71 14.90
CA LYS A 2 7.58 -6.19 14.76
C LYS A 2 7.71 -4.82 15.43
N ASN A 3 8.89 -4.51 15.95
CA ASN A 3 9.20 -3.27 16.66
C ASN A 3 9.96 -2.31 15.76
N ILE A 4 9.50 -1.07 15.71
CA ILE A 4 10.13 0.01 14.96
C ILE A 4 10.60 1.08 15.94
N PHE A 5 11.87 1.43 15.87
CA PHE A 5 12.41 2.63 16.50
C PHE A 5 12.48 3.75 15.46
N LEU A 6 11.81 4.87 15.72
CA LEU A 6 11.75 6.04 14.85
C LEU A 6 12.65 7.15 15.40
N SER A 7 13.86 7.21 14.85
CA SER A 7 14.88 8.22 15.16
C SER A 7 14.62 9.49 14.36
N HIS A 8 14.56 10.64 15.04
CA HIS A 8 14.30 11.93 14.43
C HIS A 8 14.95 13.04 15.24
N SER A 9 15.16 14.22 14.63
CA SER A 9 15.56 15.40 15.39
C SER A 9 14.35 16.06 16.05
N SER A 10 14.57 16.89 17.08
CA SER A 10 13.48 17.58 17.78
C SER A 10 12.64 18.48 16.85
N SER A 11 13.22 19.04 15.77
CA SER A 11 12.48 19.82 14.76
C SER A 11 11.52 18.97 13.92
N ASP A 12 11.76 17.66 13.84
CA ASP A 12 11.01 16.75 12.96
C ASP A 12 9.89 15.99 13.71
N LYS A 13 9.61 16.37 14.96
CA LYS A 13 8.68 15.67 15.86
C LYS A 13 7.26 15.54 15.30
N SER A 14 6.76 16.55 14.60
CA SER A 14 5.43 16.52 13.98
C SER A 14 5.35 15.46 12.86
N PHE A 15 6.36 15.40 12.01
CA PHE A 15 6.50 14.39 10.96
C PHE A 15 6.62 12.99 11.56
N ALA A 16 7.52 12.82 12.54
CA ALA A 16 7.74 11.55 13.23
C ALA A 16 6.46 11.00 13.89
N ARG A 17 5.67 11.87 14.53
CA ARG A 17 4.37 11.50 15.12
C ARG A 17 3.36 11.05 14.07
N ARG A 18 3.26 11.79 12.96
CA ARG A 18 2.37 11.43 11.85
C ARG A 18 2.75 10.07 11.26
N LEU A 19 4.02 9.86 10.96
CA LEU A 19 4.53 8.60 10.42
C LEU A 19 4.34 7.44 11.41
N GLY A 20 4.61 7.68 12.69
CA GLY A 20 4.44 6.66 13.72
C GLY A 20 2.99 6.21 13.90
N ASN A 21 2.00 7.10 13.76
CA ASN A 21 0.58 6.71 13.79
C ASN A 21 0.21 5.80 12.62
N VAL A 22 0.66 6.13 11.40
CA VAL A 22 0.45 5.28 10.21
C VAL A 22 1.03 3.88 10.42
N LEU A 23 2.26 3.81 10.94
CA LEU A 23 2.95 2.54 11.19
C LEU A 23 2.23 1.72 12.28
N ARG A 24 1.75 2.36 13.36
CA ARG A 24 0.92 1.67 14.38
C ARG A 24 -0.36 1.09 13.78
N GLY A 25 -1.01 1.84 12.87
CA GLY A 25 -2.18 1.36 12.13
C GLY A 25 -1.92 0.15 11.22
N LYS A 26 -0.64 -0.18 10.96
CA LYS A 26 -0.22 -1.38 10.21
C LYS A 26 0.34 -2.49 11.12
N ASN A 27 -0.07 -2.51 12.39
CA ASN A 27 0.28 -3.53 13.37
C ASN A 27 1.79 -3.59 13.69
N PHE A 28 2.45 -2.42 13.74
CA PHE A 28 3.81 -2.27 14.28
C PHE A 28 3.79 -1.66 15.67
N LYS A 29 4.71 -2.11 16.53
CA LYS A 29 4.99 -1.43 17.81
C LYS A 29 6.00 -0.31 17.54
N VAL A 30 5.51 0.92 17.47
CA VAL A 30 6.36 2.09 17.14
C VAL A 30 6.75 2.85 18.40
N TRP A 31 8.06 2.89 18.63
CA TRP A 31 8.68 3.78 19.59
C TRP A 31 9.19 5.01 18.86
N ILE A 32 8.65 6.15 19.24
CA ILE A 32 9.13 7.45 18.81
C ILE A 32 9.91 7.97 20.00
N ASP A 33 11.14 8.42 19.78
CA ASP A 33 11.89 9.06 20.85
C ASP A 33 11.15 10.33 21.32
N GLU A 34 10.42 10.26 22.44
CA GLU A 34 9.83 11.45 23.07
C GLU A 34 10.82 12.13 24.01
N ALA A 35 11.89 11.44 24.39
CA ALA A 35 12.93 11.93 25.25
C ALA A 35 14.01 12.58 24.39
N GLU A 36 13.77 13.84 23.98
CA GLU A 36 14.76 14.75 23.37
C GLU A 36 16.16 14.16 23.45
N ILE A 37 16.65 13.48 22.41
CA ILE A 37 18.02 12.98 22.43
C ILE A 37 18.91 14.19 22.65
N LYS A 38 19.45 14.30 23.86
CA LYS A 38 20.34 15.39 24.19
C LYS A 38 21.70 15.05 23.62
N VAL A 39 22.44 16.10 23.30
CA VAL A 39 23.85 15.96 22.94
C VAL A 39 24.55 15.21 24.09
N GLY A 40 24.98 13.97 23.83
CA GLY A 40 25.63 13.10 24.81
C GLY A 40 24.91 11.78 25.12
N ASP A 41 23.62 11.63 24.78
CA ASP A 41 22.89 10.36 24.96
C ASP A 41 23.38 9.30 23.96
N SER A 42 23.44 8.02 24.32
CA SER A 42 23.73 6.94 23.35
C SER A 42 22.43 6.42 22.74
N LEU A 43 22.31 6.43 21.41
CA LEU A 43 21.15 5.86 20.72
C LEU A 43 21.10 4.36 20.94
N ILE A 44 22.27 3.73 20.97
CA ILE A 44 22.41 2.30 21.22
C ILE A 44 21.96 1.97 22.62
N GLU A 45 22.32 2.78 23.62
CA GLU A 45 21.81 2.59 24.98
C GLU A 45 20.32 2.80 25.01
N LYS A 46 19.75 3.83 24.36
CA LYS A 46 18.28 3.97 24.28
C LYS A 46 17.60 2.82 23.52
N ILE A 47 18.22 2.28 22.47
CA ILE A 47 17.76 1.09 21.74
C ILE A 47 17.87 -0.15 22.63
N SER A 48 18.95 -0.29 23.41
CA SER A 48 19.23 -1.43 24.29
C SER A 48 18.40 -1.39 25.58
N GLU A 49 18.19 -0.22 26.17
CA GLU A 49 17.35 0.05 27.34
C GLU A 49 15.87 0.01 26.98
N GLY A 50 15.53 0.40 25.76
CA GLY A 50 14.15 0.47 25.29
C GLY A 50 13.61 -0.85 24.75
N ILE A 51 14.38 -1.60 23.94
CA ILE A 51 13.84 -2.72 23.19
C ILE A 51 14.96 -3.69 22.75
N ASP A 52 15.23 -4.72 23.56
CA ASP A 52 16.01 -5.93 23.22
C ASP A 52 15.49 -6.71 21.97
N SER A 53 14.48 -6.18 21.29
CA SER A 53 13.75 -6.77 20.17
C SER A 53 13.44 -5.80 19.02
N THR A 54 14.22 -4.72 18.82
CA THR A 54 14.00 -3.81 17.67
C THR A 54 14.29 -4.53 16.35
N ASP A 55 13.31 -4.57 15.43
CA ASP A 55 13.49 -5.17 14.10
C ASP A 55 13.95 -4.14 13.06
N TYR A 56 13.46 -2.89 13.20
CA TYR A 56 13.73 -1.81 12.25
C TYR A 56 14.11 -0.51 12.95
N LEU A 57 15.13 0.15 12.41
CA LEU A 57 15.50 1.52 12.75
C LEU A 57 15.12 2.44 11.59
N VAL A 58 14.05 3.22 11.77
CA VAL A 58 13.65 4.26 10.81
C VAL A 58 14.35 5.56 11.19
N VAL A 59 15.15 6.13 10.27
CA VAL A 59 15.92 7.36 10.50
C VAL A 59 15.34 8.49 9.66
N VAL A 60 14.81 9.52 10.32
CA VAL A 60 14.29 10.73 9.66
C VAL A 60 15.44 11.69 9.35
N LEU A 61 15.69 11.91 8.06
CA LEU A 61 16.75 12.76 7.53
C LEU A 61 16.19 14.11 7.08
N SER A 62 16.64 15.16 7.76
CA SER A 62 16.36 16.58 7.53
C SER A 62 17.66 17.36 7.55
N LYS A 63 17.64 18.65 7.20
CA LYS A 63 18.83 19.52 7.30
C LYS A 63 19.37 19.55 8.73
N GLU A 64 18.49 19.56 9.73
CA GLU A 64 18.88 19.60 11.13
C GLU A 64 19.41 18.24 11.61
N SER A 65 18.76 17.13 11.27
CA SER A 65 19.25 15.81 11.70
C SER A 65 20.60 15.47 11.05
N CYS A 66 20.83 15.85 9.80
CA CYS A 66 22.09 15.60 9.08
C CYS A 66 23.28 16.46 9.57
N LYS A 67 23.03 17.64 10.18
CA LYS A 67 24.08 18.48 10.79
C LYS A 67 24.61 17.92 12.10
N SER A 68 23.81 17.10 12.78
CA SER A 68 24.16 16.57 14.08
C SER A 68 25.26 15.52 13.96
N GLU A 69 26.46 15.82 14.47
CA GLU A 69 27.58 14.86 14.59
C GLU A 69 27.17 13.58 15.34
N TRP A 70 26.14 13.69 16.17
CA TRP A 70 25.53 12.58 16.88
C TRP A 70 24.84 11.57 15.94
N VAL A 71 24.08 12.04 14.94
CA VAL A 71 23.45 11.16 13.92
C VAL A 71 24.53 10.40 13.15
N LYS A 72 25.70 11.01 12.92
CA LYS A 72 26.82 10.37 12.21
C LYS A 72 27.44 9.21 12.97
N ARG A 73 27.64 9.34 14.29
CA ARG A 73 28.27 8.29 15.10
C ARG A 73 27.30 7.13 15.33
N GLU A 74 26.07 7.44 15.71
CA GLU A 74 25.11 6.43 16.18
C GLU A 74 24.51 5.59 15.05
N VAL A 75 24.18 6.22 13.90
CA VAL A 75 23.68 5.46 12.73
C VAL A 75 24.78 4.56 12.16
N ASN A 76 26.04 5.00 12.19
CA ASN A 76 27.17 4.17 11.77
C ASN A 76 27.34 2.92 12.66
N ILE A 77 27.06 3.02 13.96
CA ILE A 77 27.09 1.86 14.85
C ILE A 77 25.88 0.94 14.61
N ALA A 78 24.67 1.49 14.40
CA ALA A 78 23.51 0.68 14.04
C ALA A 78 23.71 -0.07 12.71
N LEU A 79 24.34 0.58 11.72
CA LEU A 79 24.76 -0.05 10.47
C LEU A 79 25.79 -1.16 10.69
N THR A 80 26.74 -0.93 11.59
CA THR A 80 27.72 -1.95 11.98
C THR A 80 27.03 -3.17 12.62
N GLN A 81 25.98 -2.98 13.44
CA GLN A 81 25.18 -4.07 14.01
C GLN A 81 24.31 -4.78 12.96
N GLU A 82 23.72 -4.05 12.02
CA GLU A 82 23.01 -4.61 10.85
C GLU A 82 23.92 -5.57 10.08
N ILE A 83 25.13 -5.11 9.75
CA ILE A 83 26.14 -5.86 8.98
C ILE A 83 26.64 -7.08 9.77
N ASN A 84 26.98 -6.90 11.05
CA ASN A 84 27.63 -7.95 11.84
C ASN A 84 26.67 -8.99 12.41
N GLN A 85 25.40 -8.63 12.68
CA GLN A 85 24.49 -9.48 13.44
C GLN A 85 23.09 -9.65 12.81
N LYS A 86 22.77 -8.96 11.69
CA LYS A 86 21.44 -8.95 11.05
C LYS A 86 20.26 -8.70 12.00
N LYS A 87 20.50 -8.03 13.13
CA LYS A 87 19.49 -7.85 14.19
C LYS A 87 18.52 -6.71 13.92
N VAL A 88 18.96 -5.66 13.22
CA VAL A 88 18.16 -4.45 12.96
C VAL A 88 18.36 -4.03 11.51
N LYS A 89 17.28 -3.77 10.78
CA LYS A 89 17.35 -3.19 9.42
C LYS A 89 17.22 -1.66 9.49
N VAL A 90 18.16 -0.93 8.90
CA VAL A 90 18.16 0.55 8.90
C VAL A 90 17.43 1.07 7.66
N LEU A 91 16.42 1.93 7.87
CA LEU A 91 15.53 2.47 6.84
C LEU A 91 15.58 4.02 6.85
N PRO A 92 16.34 4.65 5.93
CA PRO A 92 16.41 6.10 5.85
C PRO A 92 15.12 6.68 5.24
N CYS A 93 14.61 7.76 5.81
CA CYS A 93 13.45 8.53 5.33
C CYS A 93 13.86 9.99 5.14
N VAL A 94 13.96 10.46 3.90
CA VAL A 94 14.40 11.83 3.59
C VAL A 94 13.18 12.73 3.46
N ILE A 95 13.05 13.72 4.35
CA ILE A 95 11.86 14.59 4.42
C ILE A 95 12.06 15.96 3.77
N GLU A 96 13.31 16.35 3.56
CA GLU A 96 13.69 17.57 2.84
C GLU A 96 15.10 17.44 2.23
N GLU A 97 15.46 18.37 1.35
CA GLU A 97 16.81 18.44 0.78
C GLU A 97 17.87 18.65 1.87
N CYS A 98 18.75 17.67 2.07
CA CYS A 98 19.78 17.68 3.10
C CYS A 98 21.05 16.94 2.65
N ASN A 99 22.16 17.19 3.35
CA ASN A 99 23.43 16.50 3.10
C ASN A 99 23.40 15.11 3.74
N ILE A 100 22.93 14.11 3.00
CA ILE A 100 22.84 12.72 3.47
C ILE A 100 24.23 12.25 3.91
N PRO A 101 24.38 11.71 5.13
CA PRO A 101 25.66 11.20 5.60
C PRO A 101 26.25 10.12 4.67
N PRO A 102 27.57 10.09 4.43
CA PRO A 102 28.19 9.18 3.46
C PRO A 102 27.86 7.70 3.67
N PHE A 103 27.70 7.27 4.91
CA PHE A 103 27.38 5.89 5.29
C PHE A 103 25.92 5.48 5.03
N LEU A 104 25.06 6.40 4.55
CA LEU A 104 23.69 6.11 4.09
C LEU A 104 23.54 6.26 2.57
N LEU A 105 24.59 6.70 1.85
CA LEU A 105 24.51 6.95 0.41
C LEU A 105 24.30 5.68 -0.42
N ASP A 106 24.70 4.53 0.10
CA ASP A 106 24.54 3.21 -0.53
C ASP A 106 23.18 2.56 -0.21
N LYS A 107 22.36 3.17 0.64
CA LYS A 107 21.01 2.70 0.98
C LYS A 107 19.94 3.45 0.20
N LYS A 108 19.00 2.70 -0.39
CA LYS A 108 17.74 3.27 -0.87
C LYS A 108 17.00 3.88 0.32
N TYR A 109 16.61 5.13 0.19
CA TYR A 109 15.78 5.83 1.17
C TYR A 109 14.33 5.91 0.68
N ALA A 110 13.41 6.05 1.63
CA ALA A 110 12.04 6.45 1.34
C ALA A 110 11.98 7.97 1.13
N ASP A 111 11.49 8.42 -0.03
CA ASP A 111 11.44 9.84 -0.39
C ASP A 111 10.14 10.50 0.07
N PHE A 112 10.23 11.32 1.13
CA PHE A 112 9.12 12.13 1.63
C PHE A 112 9.21 13.59 1.19
N LYS A 113 10.23 13.98 0.40
CA LYS A 113 10.41 15.36 -0.09
C LYS A 113 9.30 15.77 -1.05
N THR A 114 8.87 14.84 -1.90
CA THR A 114 7.85 15.08 -2.92
C THR A 114 6.45 15.12 -2.31
N ASN A 115 6.07 14.05 -1.61
CA ASN A 115 4.84 14.01 -0.81
C ASN A 115 4.88 12.87 0.22
N PHE A 116 3.98 12.94 1.20
CA PHE A 116 3.92 11.96 2.29
C PHE A 116 3.43 10.57 1.85
N VAL A 117 2.59 10.49 0.82
CA VAL A 117 1.93 9.25 0.41
C VAL A 117 2.92 8.31 -0.28
N ASP A 118 3.75 8.84 -1.16
CA ASP A 118 4.73 8.05 -1.92
C ASP A 118 5.82 7.51 -0.99
N GLY A 119 6.47 8.38 -0.21
CA GLY A 119 7.48 7.97 0.77
C GLY A 119 6.94 6.98 1.82
N ARG A 120 5.68 7.16 2.25
CA ARG A 120 5.01 6.18 3.13
C ARG A 120 4.89 4.82 2.46
N SER A 121 4.53 4.80 1.18
CA SER A 121 4.30 3.56 0.44
C SER A 121 5.61 2.80 0.23
N GLU A 122 6.68 3.50 -0.15
CA GLU A 122 8.04 2.94 -0.25
C GLU A 122 8.54 2.35 1.08
N LEU A 123 8.27 3.05 2.20
CA LEU A 123 8.64 2.58 3.52
C LEU A 123 7.85 1.32 3.91
N LEU A 124 6.54 1.31 3.69
CA LEU A 124 5.67 0.18 4.04
C LEU A 124 6.02 -1.07 3.22
N GLU A 125 6.34 -0.91 1.94
CA GLU A 125 6.86 -2.00 1.10
C GLU A 125 8.17 -2.56 1.68
N SER A 126 9.11 -1.70 2.08
CA SER A 126 10.39 -2.09 2.70
C SER A 126 10.25 -2.82 4.03
N LEU A 127 9.11 -2.62 4.71
CA LEU A 127 8.72 -3.29 5.96
C LEU A 127 7.97 -4.61 5.72
N GLY A 128 7.70 -4.96 4.46
CA GLY A 128 6.93 -6.15 4.07
C GLY A 128 5.43 -6.00 4.29
N VAL A 129 4.93 -4.77 4.38
CA VAL A 129 3.49 -4.51 4.40
C VAL A 129 3.01 -4.48 2.95
N SER A 130 2.20 -5.46 2.57
CA SER A 130 1.36 -5.32 1.38
C SER A 130 0.36 -4.21 1.66
N LEU A 131 0.42 -3.13 0.87
CA LEU A 131 -0.52 -2.03 0.96
C LEU A 131 -1.94 -2.42 0.51
N GLY A 132 -2.12 -3.66 0.06
CA GLY A 132 -3.25 -4.10 -0.76
C GLY A 132 -3.09 -3.59 -2.18
N ASP A 133 -3.61 -4.31 -3.16
CA ASP A 133 -3.70 -3.81 -4.53
C ASP A 133 -4.68 -2.61 -4.54
N PRO A 134 -4.24 -1.38 -4.87
CA PRO A 134 -5.10 -0.21 -4.92
C PRO A 134 -6.31 -0.42 -5.83
N THR A 135 -6.16 -1.21 -6.89
CA THR A 135 -7.24 -1.63 -7.80
C THR A 135 -8.30 -2.40 -7.01
N GLN A 136 -7.89 -3.43 -6.27
CA GLN A 136 -8.81 -4.24 -5.49
C GLN A 136 -9.49 -3.44 -4.36
N ILE A 137 -8.74 -2.54 -3.70
CA ILE A 137 -9.30 -1.67 -2.66
C ILE A 137 -10.35 -0.75 -3.27
N PHE A 138 -10.04 -0.11 -4.40
CA PHE A 138 -10.97 0.75 -5.12
C PHE A 138 -12.24 -0.01 -5.52
N LEU A 139 -12.09 -1.17 -6.16
CA LEU A 139 -13.23 -2.00 -6.58
C LEU A 139 -14.09 -2.39 -5.38
N ASN A 140 -13.50 -2.83 -4.27
CA ASN A 140 -14.24 -3.18 -3.06
C ASN A 140 -15.03 -2.00 -2.47
N GLN A 141 -14.46 -0.80 -2.49
CA GLN A 141 -15.06 0.39 -1.87
C GLN A 141 -16.11 1.06 -2.74
N HIS A 142 -15.91 1.06 -4.06
CA HIS A 142 -16.71 1.87 -4.98
C HIS A 142 -17.58 1.03 -5.92
N ILE A 143 -17.21 -0.22 -6.20
CA ILE A 143 -17.89 -1.07 -7.18
C ILE A 143 -18.60 -2.25 -6.52
N PHE A 144 -17.97 -2.93 -5.56
CA PHE A 144 -18.50 -4.16 -4.93
C PHE A 144 -19.15 -3.92 -3.57
N TYR A 145 -19.23 -2.67 -3.11
CA TYR A 145 -19.83 -2.36 -1.81
C TYR A 145 -21.29 -2.85 -1.77
N ASP A 146 -21.66 -3.42 -0.63
CA ASP A 146 -22.98 -4.03 -0.37
C ASP A 146 -23.38 -5.18 -1.31
N LEU A 147 -22.44 -5.75 -2.07
CA LEU A 147 -22.67 -6.92 -2.92
C LEU A 147 -22.12 -8.19 -2.29
N LYS A 148 -22.72 -9.33 -2.62
CA LYS A 148 -22.30 -10.61 -2.04
C LYS A 148 -21.28 -11.31 -2.93
N ASN A 149 -20.03 -11.36 -2.48
CA ASN A 149 -19.03 -12.23 -3.09
C ASN A 149 -19.42 -13.71 -2.90
N LEU A 150 -19.61 -14.41 -4.02
CA LEU A 150 -19.93 -15.84 -4.10
C LEU A 150 -18.69 -16.74 -4.11
N ASN A 151 -17.48 -16.18 -4.18
CA ASN A 151 -16.25 -16.96 -4.03
C ASN A 151 -16.16 -17.52 -2.60
N ASN A 152 -16.46 -18.82 -2.46
CA ASN A 152 -16.36 -19.56 -1.21
C ASN A 152 -15.07 -20.41 -1.11
N GLY A 153 -14.05 -20.09 -1.92
CA GLY A 153 -12.78 -20.79 -2.01
C GLY A 153 -12.69 -21.81 -3.14
N PHE A 154 -13.62 -21.77 -4.11
CA PHE A 154 -13.55 -22.63 -5.31
C PHE A 154 -12.53 -22.13 -6.34
N ASP A 155 -12.17 -20.85 -6.31
CA ASP A 155 -11.15 -20.22 -7.15
C ASP A 155 -10.20 -19.36 -6.29
N VAL A 156 -9.23 -18.69 -6.92
CA VAL A 156 -8.26 -17.81 -6.28
C VAL A 156 -8.97 -16.71 -5.48
N ASN A 157 -8.52 -16.49 -4.25
CA ASN A 157 -9.16 -15.57 -3.29
C ASN A 157 -9.27 -14.11 -3.78
N ALA A 158 -8.49 -13.73 -4.79
CA ALA A 158 -8.50 -12.38 -5.34
C ALA A 158 -9.71 -12.12 -6.27
N ILE A 159 -10.26 -13.16 -6.91
CA ILE A 159 -11.39 -13.01 -7.82
C ILE A 159 -12.69 -13.05 -7.03
N GLN A 160 -13.60 -12.12 -7.35
CA GLN A 160 -14.93 -12.07 -6.77
C GLN A 160 -15.96 -12.46 -7.81
N TYR A 161 -16.94 -13.22 -7.36
CA TYR A 161 -18.02 -13.75 -8.19
C TYR A 161 -19.35 -13.22 -7.69
N PHE A 162 -20.24 -12.86 -8.61
CA PHE A 162 -21.51 -12.23 -8.28
C PHE A 162 -22.66 -12.96 -8.97
N ASN A 163 -23.86 -12.89 -8.39
CA ASN A 163 -25.05 -13.37 -9.08
C ASN A 163 -25.43 -12.41 -10.22
N HIS A 164 -26.43 -12.77 -11.03
CA HIS A 164 -26.96 -11.90 -12.10
C HIS A 164 -27.24 -10.47 -11.62
N GLU A 165 -28.09 -10.31 -10.60
CA GLU A 165 -28.58 -9.00 -10.12
C GLU A 165 -27.43 -8.11 -9.61
N ASP A 166 -26.52 -8.68 -8.82
CA ASP A 166 -25.35 -7.99 -8.30
C ASP A 166 -24.38 -7.61 -9.43
N PHE A 167 -24.24 -8.45 -10.45
CA PHE A 167 -23.35 -8.17 -11.57
C PHE A 167 -23.89 -7.06 -12.49
N GLU A 168 -25.21 -6.98 -12.71
CA GLU A 168 -25.83 -5.82 -13.39
C GLU A 168 -25.57 -4.49 -12.65
N ILE A 169 -25.62 -4.53 -11.31
CA ILE A 169 -25.25 -3.37 -10.48
C ILE A 169 -23.77 -3.01 -10.69
N ILE A 170 -22.88 -4.01 -10.77
CA ILE A 170 -21.46 -3.79 -11.06
C ILE A 170 -21.28 -3.11 -12.41
N LEU A 171 -21.89 -3.62 -13.49
CA LEU A 171 -21.78 -3.02 -14.84
C LEU A 171 -22.25 -1.56 -14.83
N SER A 172 -23.36 -1.28 -14.15
CA SER A 172 -23.88 0.08 -13.98
C SER A 172 -22.90 1.00 -13.24
N ARG A 173 -22.25 0.50 -12.17
CA ARG A 173 -21.23 1.24 -11.41
C ARG A 173 -19.96 1.45 -12.23
N ILE A 174 -19.48 0.45 -12.97
CA ILE A 174 -18.35 0.56 -13.90
C ILE A 174 -18.60 1.69 -14.90
N GLN A 175 -19.77 1.71 -15.54
CA GLN A 175 -20.16 2.74 -16.49
C GLN A 175 -20.22 4.13 -15.83
N GLN A 176 -20.82 4.24 -14.66
CA GLN A 176 -20.95 5.51 -13.92
C GLN A 176 -19.58 6.12 -13.56
N PHE A 177 -18.61 5.28 -13.20
CA PHE A 177 -17.26 5.71 -12.85
C PHE A 177 -16.36 5.91 -14.09
N GLY A 178 -16.85 5.62 -15.30
CA GLY A 178 -16.06 5.70 -16.54
C GLY A 178 -14.91 4.69 -16.56
N LEU A 179 -15.15 3.50 -16.00
CA LEU A 179 -14.20 2.39 -15.99
C LEU A 179 -14.46 1.47 -17.17
N GLY A 180 -13.47 0.67 -17.51
CA GLY A 180 -13.59 -0.36 -18.53
C GLY A 180 -13.57 -1.76 -17.95
N ILE A 181 -13.83 -2.72 -18.82
CA ILE A 181 -13.69 -4.14 -18.57
C ILE A 181 -12.81 -4.69 -19.71
N TYR A 182 -11.95 -5.67 -19.43
CA TYR A 182 -11.19 -6.39 -20.45
C TYR A 182 -11.89 -7.68 -20.86
N GLY A 183 -12.52 -8.37 -19.91
CA GLY A 183 -13.27 -9.59 -20.19
C GLY A 183 -14.23 -9.96 -19.06
N ILE A 184 -15.26 -10.72 -19.41
CA ILE A 184 -16.26 -11.29 -18.50
C ILE A 184 -16.10 -12.82 -18.51
N GLU A 185 -16.02 -13.40 -17.31
CA GLU A 185 -15.70 -14.82 -17.08
C GLU A 185 -16.69 -15.42 -16.09
N PRO A 186 -17.81 -16.00 -16.56
CA PRO A 186 -18.77 -16.66 -15.70
C PRO A 186 -18.48 -18.14 -15.45
N TRP A 187 -18.96 -18.59 -14.30
CA TRP A 187 -19.03 -20.00 -13.92
C TRP A 187 -20.49 -20.40 -13.69
N GLN A 188 -20.87 -21.61 -14.09
CA GLN A 188 -22.22 -22.13 -13.83
C GLN A 188 -22.13 -23.56 -13.36
N ASN A 189 -22.81 -23.87 -12.23
CA ASN A 189 -22.83 -25.22 -11.64
C ASN A 189 -21.44 -25.80 -11.35
N GLY A 190 -20.45 -24.95 -11.05
CA GLY A 190 -19.07 -25.35 -10.77
C GLY A 190 -18.20 -25.57 -12.01
N GLU A 191 -18.71 -25.27 -13.21
CA GLU A 191 -17.97 -25.35 -14.47
C GLU A 191 -17.73 -23.95 -15.04
N PHE A 192 -16.54 -23.76 -15.60
CA PHE A 192 -16.20 -22.57 -16.37
C PHE A 192 -17.00 -22.57 -17.68
N VAL A 193 -17.78 -21.51 -17.91
CA VAL A 193 -18.67 -21.44 -19.07
C VAL A 193 -17.92 -20.94 -20.30
N GLY A 194 -17.09 -19.90 -20.13
CA GLY A 194 -16.34 -19.29 -21.20
C GLY A 194 -15.82 -17.91 -20.81
N VAL A 195 -15.20 -17.24 -21.78
CA VAL A 195 -14.75 -15.85 -21.64
C VAL A 195 -15.19 -15.06 -22.87
N LYS A 196 -15.69 -13.85 -22.65
CA LYS A 196 -15.95 -12.86 -23.71
C LYS A 196 -15.07 -11.65 -23.40
N VAL A 197 -14.23 -11.25 -24.34
CA VAL A 197 -13.26 -10.15 -24.19
C VAL A 197 -13.57 -9.00 -25.13
N HIS A 198 -13.20 -7.78 -24.73
CA HIS A 198 -13.55 -6.58 -25.49
C HIS A 198 -12.99 -6.57 -26.93
N GLU A 199 -11.88 -7.27 -27.17
CA GLU A 199 -11.25 -7.40 -28.49
C GLU A 199 -12.12 -8.16 -29.51
N ASP A 200 -12.99 -9.05 -29.06
CA ASP A 200 -13.91 -9.80 -29.93
C ASP A 200 -15.13 -8.95 -30.36
N TYR A 201 -15.34 -7.78 -29.74
CA TYR A 201 -16.43 -6.86 -30.01
C TYR A 201 -15.93 -5.60 -30.74
N TYR A 202 -15.81 -4.48 -30.02
CA TYR A 202 -15.46 -3.17 -30.57
C TYR A 202 -14.02 -2.74 -30.29
N GLY A 203 -13.29 -3.53 -29.50
CA GLY A 203 -11.87 -3.32 -29.22
C GLY A 203 -11.55 -2.25 -28.17
N ASP A 204 -12.51 -1.44 -27.73
CA ASP A 204 -12.32 -0.48 -26.63
C ASP A 204 -12.85 -1.06 -25.31
N PRO A 205 -11.99 -1.33 -24.30
CA PRO A 205 -12.43 -1.87 -23.01
C PRO A 205 -13.35 -0.91 -22.24
N PHE A 206 -13.34 0.39 -22.56
CA PHE A 206 -14.15 1.41 -21.90
C PHE A 206 -15.54 1.62 -22.54
N ASP A 207 -15.83 0.93 -23.64
CA ASP A 207 -17.13 1.01 -24.31
C ASP A 207 -18.20 0.22 -23.55
N PRO A 208 -19.24 0.86 -22.99
CA PRO A 208 -20.30 0.14 -22.29
C PRO A 208 -21.06 -0.84 -23.15
N ASP A 209 -21.20 -0.57 -24.44
CA ASP A 209 -22.02 -1.40 -25.31
C ASP A 209 -21.45 -2.81 -25.41
N TRP A 210 -20.12 -2.96 -25.36
CA TRP A 210 -19.48 -4.28 -25.46
C TRP A 210 -19.77 -5.14 -24.22
N TYR A 211 -19.55 -4.63 -23.00
CA TYR A 211 -19.67 -5.46 -21.81
C TYR A 211 -21.12 -5.73 -21.41
N TRP A 212 -22.04 -4.83 -21.74
CA TRP A 212 -23.47 -5.10 -21.61
C TRP A 212 -23.92 -6.19 -22.59
N THR A 213 -23.50 -6.09 -23.86
CA THR A 213 -23.81 -7.13 -24.87
C THR A 213 -23.25 -8.49 -24.46
N ALA A 214 -21.98 -8.55 -24.04
CA ALA A 214 -21.36 -9.80 -23.61
C ALA A 214 -22.05 -10.43 -22.39
N PHE A 215 -22.49 -9.60 -21.43
CA PHE A 215 -23.26 -10.05 -20.27
C PHE A 215 -24.63 -10.61 -20.68
N GLU A 216 -25.37 -9.90 -21.54
CA GLU A 216 -26.67 -10.35 -22.06
C GLU A 216 -26.56 -11.67 -22.82
N GLU A 217 -25.55 -11.82 -23.67
CA GLU A 217 -25.28 -13.08 -24.39
C GLU A 217 -25.05 -14.25 -23.42
N PHE A 218 -24.26 -14.09 -22.36
CA PHE A 218 -24.12 -15.14 -21.35
C PHE A 218 -25.44 -15.46 -20.63
N CYS A 219 -26.26 -14.45 -20.37
CA CYS A 219 -27.59 -14.67 -19.79
C CYS A 219 -28.50 -15.47 -20.73
N GLU A 220 -28.45 -15.19 -22.04
CA GLU A 220 -29.17 -15.94 -23.09
C GLU A 220 -28.67 -17.38 -23.22
N GLU A 221 -27.37 -17.60 -23.05
CA GLU A 221 -26.72 -18.92 -22.97
C GLU A 221 -27.08 -19.68 -21.67
N GLY A 222 -27.82 -19.05 -20.74
CA GLY A 222 -28.39 -19.67 -19.55
C GLY A 222 -27.54 -19.53 -18.28
N VAL A 223 -26.51 -18.69 -18.30
CA VAL A 223 -25.72 -18.34 -17.11
C VAL A 223 -26.57 -17.47 -16.19
N LYS A 224 -26.62 -17.80 -14.89
CA LYS A 224 -27.45 -17.09 -13.90
C LYS A 224 -26.66 -16.58 -12.69
N SER A 225 -25.42 -17.01 -12.53
CA SER A 225 -24.64 -16.71 -11.33
C SER A 225 -23.15 -16.83 -11.59
N HIS A 226 -22.36 -16.43 -10.59
CA HIS A 226 -20.90 -16.46 -10.59
C HIS A 226 -20.30 -15.79 -11.83
N PHE A 227 -20.74 -14.58 -12.11
CA PHE A 227 -20.07 -13.68 -13.04
C PHE A 227 -18.87 -13.05 -12.36
N SER A 228 -17.77 -12.95 -13.10
CA SER A 228 -16.58 -12.17 -12.73
C SER A 228 -16.09 -11.40 -13.95
N ALA A 229 -15.23 -10.41 -13.73
CA ALA A 229 -14.66 -9.63 -14.82
C ALA A 229 -13.23 -9.17 -14.48
N SER A 230 -12.47 -8.91 -15.53
CA SER A 230 -11.18 -8.21 -15.47
C SER A 230 -11.40 -6.73 -15.73
N TYR A 231 -11.03 -5.84 -14.81
CA TYR A 231 -11.41 -4.41 -14.88
C TYR A 231 -10.26 -3.53 -15.38
N ALA A 232 -10.59 -2.54 -16.21
CA ALA A 232 -9.68 -1.49 -16.67
C ALA A 232 -9.96 -0.19 -15.90
N ILE A 233 -9.12 0.13 -14.92
CA ILE A 233 -9.26 1.37 -14.14
C ILE A 233 -8.27 2.42 -14.68
N PRO A 234 -8.75 3.59 -15.15
CA PRO A 234 -7.84 4.63 -15.64
C PRO A 234 -6.84 5.05 -14.57
N GLU A 235 -5.57 5.21 -14.94
CA GLU A 235 -4.48 5.58 -14.01
C GLU A 235 -4.82 6.83 -13.19
N LYS A 236 -5.44 7.84 -13.83
CA LYS A 236 -5.88 9.06 -13.17
C LYS A 236 -6.90 8.82 -12.05
N VAL A 237 -7.81 7.85 -12.22
CA VAL A 237 -8.79 7.48 -11.20
C VAL A 237 -8.09 6.84 -10.01
N LEU A 238 -7.17 5.90 -10.24
CA LEU A 238 -6.38 5.28 -9.18
C LEU A 238 -5.49 6.29 -8.45
N ILE A 239 -4.80 7.18 -9.16
CA ILE A 239 -3.96 8.23 -8.55
C ILE A 239 -4.81 9.13 -7.64
N ASN A 240 -5.99 9.54 -8.09
CA ASN A 240 -6.88 10.37 -7.27
C ASN A 240 -7.39 9.59 -6.04
N PHE A 241 -7.80 8.35 -6.24
CA PHE A 241 -8.21 7.45 -5.15
C PHE A 241 -7.10 7.29 -4.10
N ILE A 242 -5.86 7.01 -4.50
CA ILE A 242 -4.72 6.84 -3.59
C ILE A 242 -4.41 8.13 -2.82
N LYS A 243 -4.57 9.30 -3.45
CA LYS A 243 -4.41 10.61 -2.78
C LYS A 243 -5.47 10.86 -1.73
N GLU A 244 -6.72 10.51 -2.00
CA GLU A 244 -7.85 10.65 -1.07
C GLU A 244 -7.84 9.58 0.03
N TYR A 245 -7.36 8.38 -0.31
CA TYR A 245 -7.12 7.25 0.59
C TYR A 245 -5.90 7.51 1.47
N ASN A 246 -6.03 8.53 2.31
CA ASN A 246 -5.14 8.84 3.40
C ASN A 246 -5.65 8.07 4.64
N PRO A 247 -5.01 6.97 5.08
CA PRO A 247 -5.38 6.22 6.28
C PRO A 247 -5.21 7.02 7.58
N SER A 248 -4.94 8.32 7.48
CA SER A 248 -4.89 9.26 8.61
C SER A 248 -6.26 9.84 8.96
N ASN A 249 -7.32 9.50 8.21
CA ASN A 249 -8.70 9.98 8.41
C ASN A 249 -9.58 9.03 9.25
N PHE A 250 -9.00 8.00 9.88
CA PHE A 250 -9.65 7.18 10.91
C PHE A 250 -8.71 7.00 12.11
#